data_AF-A0A3D2A7P6-F1
#
_entry.id   AF-A0A3D2A7P6-F1
#
_cell.length_a   1.000
_cell.length_b   1.000
_cell.length_c   1.000
_cell.angle_alpha   90.00
_cell.angle_beta   90.00
_cell.angle_gamma   90.00
#
_symmetry.space_group_name_H-M   'P 1'
#
loop_
_entity.id
_entity.type
_entity.pdbx_description
1 polymer ?
#
loop_
_entity_poly.entity_id
_entity_poly.type
_entity_poly.pdbx_seq_one_letter_code
_entity_poly.pdbx_strand_id
1 'polypeptide(L)'
;MTAVTPKSSHAAGSDLRQASSAPYDSWQSADTQELSLPSLRGQGLSFAEQYHNKLLGEWSLRNINKSIKMEHDPWIHETVKDMTWRLNAQARQQAPMGLVIIDNPSINAFAAPGGVIGINTGTILAASSMDELASVVAHEVAHISQRHYESGADERKKALLMQIGGMLAAIAASAVDGDAAAAVMMGSQTATMNSSMAFSRNNEREADRVGMQIMTQAGYDPRAMPRFFATMNQQSQLNQVENRFLPSFVRSHPLSNERLSESQSRAQHYPSLSLAQQQRHQALFDLLYWRVQSTGKHASETVLTTAAKNSVGAKLALMQWYGEQQRFDDADAILAALNKLPAAQRQGLEPLLSITHSQLLAEQGNWAKAADILTSQQRLYPERRDLRLYLAEALTNSNQPLQAQALLKPLTQQQPSDRYAWQSLQLANEKLAKTTTTPKLANIATINALRYRSHDQLWSGRYDAALTSLTQAKQLADNLQNTAQAGSARPLLANIKAEIKNVKTAQDFEP
;
A
#
# COMPACT_ATOMS: atom_id res chain seq x y z
N MET A 1 65.29 40.09 -6.55
CA MET A 1 64.74 41.45 -6.50
C MET A 1 63.30 41.40 -7.00
N THR A 2 62.34 41.84 -6.15
CA THR A 2 60.99 42.39 -6.46
C THR A 2 60.11 41.64 -7.48
N ALA A 3 59.07 40.90 -7.07
CA ALA A 3 57.71 41.35 -6.69
C ALA A 3 56.85 41.84 -7.88
N VAL A 4 55.68 41.20 -8.11
CA VAL A 4 54.31 41.78 -8.10
C VAL A 4 53.28 40.71 -8.54
N THR A 5 52.14 40.69 -7.85
CA THR A 5 50.94 39.84 -7.97
C THR A 5 49.98 40.22 -9.12
N PRO A 6 48.98 39.38 -9.46
CA PRO A 6 48.26 39.44 -10.75
C PRO A 6 46.89 40.14 -10.70
N LYS A 7 46.36 40.49 -11.88
CA LYS A 7 44.95 40.85 -12.11
C LYS A 7 44.34 40.07 -13.28
N SER A 8 43.05 39.80 -13.13
CA SER A 8 42.14 38.90 -13.84
C SER A 8 41.32 39.54 -14.98
N SER A 9 41.00 38.76 -16.03
CA SER A 9 39.67 38.63 -16.71
C SER A 9 39.82 37.67 -17.92
N HIS A 10 39.20 36.48 -17.98
CA HIS A 10 37.91 36.11 -18.63
C HIS A 10 37.73 36.72 -20.05
N ALA A 11 37.37 36.02 -21.14
CA ALA A 11 36.87 34.66 -21.40
C ALA A 11 36.91 34.31 -22.92
N ALA A 12 36.86 33.01 -23.26
CA ALA A 12 36.35 32.33 -24.49
C ALA A 12 37.06 30.96 -24.55
N GLY A 13 36.41 29.79 -24.52
CA GLY A 13 35.34 29.31 -25.40
C GLY A 13 35.90 28.10 -26.16
N SER A 14 35.50 26.87 -25.80
CA SER A 14 35.83 25.66 -26.58
C SER A 14 34.74 24.61 -26.45
N ASP A 15 34.25 24.18 -27.61
CA ASP A 15 33.19 23.22 -27.87
C ASP A 15 33.43 21.83 -27.27
N LEU A 16 32.41 21.30 -26.62
CA LEU A 16 32.21 19.86 -26.46
C LEU A 16 30.78 19.50 -26.86
N ARG A 17 30.68 18.62 -27.86
CA ARG A 17 29.46 18.05 -28.41
C ARG A 17 28.65 17.38 -27.30
N GLN A 18 27.44 17.88 -27.07
CA GLN A 18 26.47 17.31 -26.15
C GLN A 18 25.86 16.02 -26.72
N ALA A 19 26.00 14.94 -25.97
CA ALA A 19 25.08 13.81 -26.05
C ALA A 19 23.71 14.28 -25.54
N SER A 20 22.65 14.04 -26.31
CA SER A 20 21.29 14.43 -25.98
C SER A 20 20.77 13.65 -24.77
N SER A 21 20.84 14.26 -23.59
CA SER A 21 20.03 13.89 -22.45
C SER A 21 18.59 14.32 -22.74
N ALA A 22 17.66 13.37 -22.88
CA ALA A 22 16.24 13.68 -22.82
C ALA A 22 15.95 14.24 -21.41
N PRO A 23 15.52 15.52 -21.28
CA PRO A 23 15.12 16.04 -19.99
C PRO A 23 13.79 15.39 -19.59
N TYR A 24 13.68 15.04 -18.31
CA TYR A 24 12.38 14.94 -17.64
C TYR A 24 11.78 16.36 -17.70
N ASP A 25 11.04 16.66 -18.76
CA ASP A 25 10.39 17.96 -18.90
C ASP A 25 9.37 18.11 -17.78
N SER A 26 9.60 19.14 -16.97
CA SER A 26 8.67 19.69 -16.01
C SER A 26 7.31 19.91 -16.67
N TRP A 27 6.28 19.33 -16.06
CA TRP A 27 4.86 19.46 -16.41
C TRP A 27 4.49 20.90 -16.76
N GLN A 28 4.52 21.23 -18.05
CA GLN A 28 3.84 22.40 -18.55
C GLN A 28 2.35 22.09 -18.51
N SER A 29 1.66 22.75 -17.58
CA SER A 29 0.20 22.80 -17.52
C SER A 29 -0.31 23.27 -18.87
N ALA A 30 -1.06 22.40 -19.57
CA ALA A 30 -1.93 22.87 -20.62
C ALA A 30 -2.93 23.84 -19.97
N ASP A 31 -3.11 24.99 -20.59
CA ASP A 31 -4.02 26.07 -20.18
C ASP A 31 -5.46 25.52 -20.11
N THR A 32 -5.83 24.96 -18.96
CA THR A 32 -7.20 24.54 -18.65
C THR A 32 -7.85 25.68 -17.90
N GLN A 33 -8.91 26.25 -18.49
CA GLN A 33 -9.85 27.11 -17.77
C GLN A 33 -10.10 26.53 -16.38
N GLU A 34 -9.79 27.31 -15.35
CA GLU A 34 -10.02 27.00 -13.94
C GLU A 34 -11.51 26.74 -13.74
N LEU A 35 -11.93 25.47 -13.87
CA LEU A 35 -13.30 25.08 -13.63
C LEU A 35 -13.50 25.04 -12.11
N SER A 36 -14.07 26.12 -11.57
CA SER A 36 -14.55 26.19 -10.20
C SER A 36 -15.58 25.06 -9.99
N LEU A 37 -15.16 23.97 -9.36
CA LEU A 37 -16.07 22.95 -8.84
C LEU A 37 -16.95 23.63 -7.79
N PRO A 38 -18.29 23.61 -7.90
CA PRO A 38 -19.14 24.15 -6.87
C PRO A 38 -18.86 23.41 -5.56
N SER A 39 -18.23 24.08 -4.60
CA SER A 39 -18.11 23.60 -3.23
C SER A 39 -19.47 23.71 -2.54
N LEU A 40 -20.40 22.84 -2.88
CA LEU A 40 -21.65 22.72 -2.14
C LEU A 40 -21.38 21.99 -0.81
N ARG A 41 -20.86 22.77 0.15
CA ARG A 41 -20.81 22.64 1.62
C ARG A 41 -19.49 23.23 2.15
N GLY A 42 -19.40 24.57 2.09
CA GLY A 42 -18.27 25.37 2.55
C GLY A 42 -18.14 25.50 4.06
N GLN A 43 -17.89 24.40 4.78
CA GLN A 43 -17.28 24.45 6.11
C GLN A 43 -16.19 23.38 6.18
N GLY A 44 -14.93 23.83 6.21
CA GLY A 44 -13.82 22.95 6.59
C GLY A 44 -14.08 22.36 7.97
N LEU A 45 -13.69 21.09 8.17
CA LEU A 45 -13.85 20.41 9.46
C LEU A 45 -13.17 21.23 10.58
N SER A 46 -13.83 21.35 11.73
CA SER A 46 -13.21 21.87 12.94
C SER A 46 -12.02 21.00 13.35
N PHE A 47 -11.09 21.54 14.14
CA PHE A 47 -9.96 20.77 14.67
C PHE A 47 -10.42 19.52 15.43
N ALA A 48 -11.51 19.62 16.20
CA ALA A 48 -12.08 18.50 16.93
C ALA A 48 -12.59 17.39 15.99
N GLU A 49 -13.28 17.75 14.91
CA GLU A 49 -13.74 16.78 13.91
C GLU A 49 -12.59 16.14 13.15
N GLN A 50 -11.56 16.92 12.77
CA GLN A 50 -10.36 16.37 12.13
C GLN A 50 -9.64 15.38 13.06
N TYR A 51 -9.49 15.73 14.34
CA TYR A 51 -8.86 14.87 15.34
C TYR A 51 -9.68 13.61 15.61
N HIS A 52 -11.01 13.72 15.74
CA HIS A 52 -11.88 12.57 15.92
C HIS A 52 -11.88 11.64 14.70
N ASN A 53 -11.98 12.19 13.47
CA ASN A 53 -11.84 11.42 12.24
C ASN A 53 -10.48 10.71 12.16
N LYS A 54 -9.42 11.36 12.66
CA LYS A 54 -8.11 10.73 12.78
C LYS A 54 -8.17 9.50 13.70
N LEU A 55 -8.72 9.63 14.90
CA LEU A 55 -8.82 8.51 15.84
C LEU A 55 -9.67 7.36 15.29
N LEU A 56 -10.78 7.67 14.61
CA LEU A 56 -11.63 6.67 13.94
C LEU A 56 -10.89 5.87 12.86
N GLY A 57 -10.12 6.54 12.01
CA GLY A 57 -9.35 5.85 10.98
C GLY A 57 -8.24 4.99 11.58
N GLU A 58 -7.57 5.47 12.64
CA GLU A 58 -6.53 4.69 13.30
C GLU A 58 -7.12 3.46 14.00
N TRP A 59 -8.28 3.61 14.66
CA TRP A 59 -9.04 2.50 15.22
C TRP A 59 -9.44 1.50 14.12
N SER A 60 -9.90 1.98 12.97
CA SER A 60 -10.29 1.12 11.83
C SER A 60 -9.08 0.33 11.30
N LEU A 61 -7.93 0.98 11.11
CA LEU A 61 -6.69 0.31 10.69
C LEU A 61 -6.27 -0.78 11.68
N ARG A 62 -6.27 -0.47 12.98
CA ARG A 62 -5.89 -1.44 14.03
C ARG A 62 -6.79 -2.67 14.02
N ASN A 63 -8.09 -2.46 13.84
CA ASN A 63 -9.08 -3.53 13.82
C ASN A 63 -9.00 -4.37 12.53
N ILE A 64 -8.82 -3.75 11.37
CA ILE A 64 -8.56 -4.45 10.09
C ILE A 64 -7.32 -5.32 10.20
N ASN A 65 -6.21 -4.74 10.66
CA ASN A 65 -4.93 -5.44 10.79
C ASN A 65 -4.95 -6.59 11.81
N LYS A 66 -5.89 -6.59 12.75
CA LYS A 66 -6.05 -7.62 13.77
C LYS A 66 -6.67 -8.91 13.22
N SER A 67 -7.66 -8.76 12.34
CA SER A 67 -8.58 -9.84 12.00
C SER A 67 -8.53 -10.28 10.54
N ILE A 68 -7.88 -9.50 9.67
CA ILE A 68 -7.91 -9.73 8.21
C ILE A 68 -6.53 -10.16 7.71
N LYS A 69 -6.52 -11.17 6.84
CA LYS A 69 -5.32 -11.58 6.10
C LYS A 69 -4.97 -10.51 5.07
N MET A 70 -3.77 -9.96 5.18
CA MET A 70 -3.31 -8.87 4.33
C MET A 70 -2.42 -9.39 3.21
N GLU A 71 -2.44 -8.71 2.07
CA GLU A 71 -1.35 -8.82 1.08
C GLU A 71 -0.14 -8.04 1.63
N HIS A 72 0.99 -8.73 1.69
CA HIS A 72 2.17 -8.30 2.43
C HIS A 72 3.31 -7.78 1.56
N ASP A 73 3.24 -7.95 0.25
CA ASP A 73 4.29 -7.51 -0.67
C ASP A 73 4.43 -5.97 -0.69
N PRO A 74 5.61 -5.43 -0.31
CA PRO A 74 5.83 -3.99 -0.30
C PRO A 74 5.66 -3.31 -1.67
N TRP A 75 6.00 -3.97 -2.77
CA TRP A 75 5.92 -3.39 -4.11
C TRP A 75 4.47 -3.32 -4.61
N ILE A 76 3.65 -4.35 -4.34
CA ILE A 76 2.20 -4.30 -4.58
C ILE A 76 1.59 -3.13 -3.81
N HIS A 77 1.92 -3.01 -2.51
CA HIS A 77 1.40 -1.92 -1.68
C HIS A 77 1.77 -0.54 -2.22
N GLU A 78 3.04 -0.32 -2.57
CA GLU A 78 3.50 0.98 -3.10
C GLU A 78 2.84 1.30 -4.45
N THR A 79 2.68 0.31 -5.33
CA THR A 79 2.06 0.51 -6.65
C THR A 79 0.60 0.94 -6.53
N VAL A 80 -0.18 0.26 -5.69
CA VAL A 80 -1.59 0.61 -5.46
C VAL A 80 -1.71 1.92 -4.66
N LYS A 81 -0.80 2.16 -3.72
CA LYS A 81 -0.74 3.41 -2.96
C LYS A 81 -0.47 4.60 -3.87
N ASP A 82 0.49 4.51 -4.79
CA ASP A 82 0.79 5.58 -5.74
C ASP A 82 -0.42 5.92 -6.60
N MET A 83 -1.11 4.92 -7.15
CA MET A 83 -2.37 5.12 -7.87
C MET A 83 -3.41 5.81 -6.99
N THR A 84 -3.62 5.30 -5.78
CA THR A 84 -4.63 5.82 -4.83
C THR A 84 -4.33 7.28 -4.44
N TRP A 85 -3.07 7.62 -4.18
CA TRP A 85 -2.69 8.98 -3.79
C TRP A 85 -2.82 9.96 -4.96
N ARG A 86 -2.48 9.54 -6.19
CA ARG A 86 -2.67 10.35 -7.40
C ARG A 86 -4.15 10.68 -7.62
N LEU A 87 -5.04 9.68 -7.47
CA LEU A 87 -6.48 9.88 -7.56
C LEU A 87 -6.99 10.80 -6.44
N ASN A 88 -6.60 10.53 -5.19
CA ASN A 88 -7.02 11.33 -4.04
C ASN A 88 -6.57 12.79 -4.14
N ALA A 89 -5.37 13.06 -4.67
CA ALA A 89 -4.85 14.41 -4.85
C ALA A 89 -5.72 15.30 -5.77
N GLN A 90 -6.51 14.70 -6.66
CA GLN A 90 -7.46 15.46 -7.52
C GLN A 90 -8.76 15.79 -6.80
N ALA A 91 -9.10 15.04 -5.75
CA ALA A 91 -10.37 15.17 -5.05
C ALA A 91 -10.25 15.92 -3.73
N ARG A 92 -9.10 15.84 -3.05
CA ARG A 92 -8.93 16.25 -1.66
C ARG A 92 -7.55 16.87 -1.42
N GLN A 93 -7.52 17.86 -0.52
CA GLN A 93 -6.29 18.48 -0.01
C GLN A 93 -5.57 17.62 1.07
N GLN A 94 -6.17 16.49 1.48
CA GLN A 94 -5.63 15.60 2.51
C GLN A 94 -5.51 14.18 1.97
N ALA A 95 -4.35 13.55 2.20
CA ALA A 95 -4.12 12.15 1.88
C ALA A 95 -5.06 11.22 2.67
N PRO A 96 -5.40 10.03 2.15
CA PRO A 96 -5.98 8.98 2.95
C PRO A 96 -5.05 8.66 4.13
N MET A 97 -5.62 8.32 5.28
CA MET A 97 -4.85 7.91 6.44
C MET A 97 -4.13 6.57 6.22
N GLY A 98 -4.73 5.68 5.43
CA GLY A 98 -4.13 4.39 5.14
C GLY A 98 -4.74 3.71 3.93
N LEU A 99 -3.93 2.84 3.32
CA LEU A 99 -4.34 1.88 2.32
C LEU A 99 -4.13 0.49 2.89
N VAL A 100 -5.16 -0.35 2.81
CA VAL A 100 -5.10 -1.76 3.19
C VAL A 100 -5.39 -2.62 1.96
N ILE A 101 -4.50 -3.56 1.65
CA ILE A 101 -4.71 -4.56 0.58
C ILE A 101 -4.98 -5.89 1.26
N ILE A 102 -6.17 -6.41 1.04
CA ILE A 102 -6.70 -7.59 1.72
C ILE A 102 -6.51 -8.79 0.79
N ASP A 103 -5.85 -9.83 1.28
CA ASP A 103 -5.73 -11.09 0.55
C ASP A 103 -7.07 -11.84 0.60
N ASN A 104 -7.92 -11.54 -0.38
CA ASN A 104 -9.25 -12.12 -0.51
C ASN A 104 -9.63 -12.16 -2.01
N PRO A 105 -10.00 -13.33 -2.54
CA PRO A 105 -10.34 -13.50 -3.96
C PRO A 105 -11.65 -12.82 -4.36
N SER A 106 -12.46 -12.34 -3.41
CA SER A 106 -13.72 -11.64 -3.70
C SER A 106 -13.46 -10.24 -4.25
N ILE A 107 -14.22 -9.83 -5.27
CA ILE A 107 -14.21 -8.44 -5.76
C ILE A 107 -14.83 -7.53 -4.69
N ASN A 108 -13.98 -6.70 -4.07
CA ASN A 108 -14.37 -5.67 -3.14
C ASN A 108 -13.37 -4.50 -3.04
N ALA A 109 -13.91 -3.33 -2.76
CA ALA A 109 -13.19 -2.17 -2.29
C ALA A 109 -14.11 -1.39 -1.34
N PHE A 110 -13.53 -0.59 -0.46
CA PHE A 110 -14.30 0.27 0.43
C PHE A 110 -13.46 1.46 0.88
N ALA A 111 -14.12 2.54 1.24
CA ALA A 111 -13.57 3.54 2.15
C ALA A 111 -14.25 3.49 3.54
N ALA A 112 -13.44 3.65 4.57
CA ALA A 112 -13.87 3.74 5.97
C ALA A 112 -13.62 5.15 6.53
N PRO A 113 -14.33 5.55 7.61
CA PRO A 113 -14.14 6.83 8.27
C PRO A 113 -12.68 7.09 8.64
N GLY A 114 -12.29 8.36 8.63
CA GLY A 114 -10.89 8.76 8.82
C GLY A 114 -10.01 8.60 7.58
N GLY A 115 -10.58 8.21 6.44
CA GLY A 115 -9.86 8.16 5.16
C GLY A 115 -9.01 6.91 5.00
N VAL A 116 -9.51 5.76 5.45
CA VAL A 116 -8.87 4.45 5.17
C VAL A 116 -9.51 3.87 3.91
N ILE A 117 -8.70 3.48 2.93
CA ILE A 117 -9.17 2.81 1.71
C ILE A 117 -8.73 1.35 1.78
N GLY A 118 -9.65 0.44 1.53
CA GLY A 118 -9.41 -1.00 1.44
C GLY A 118 -9.69 -1.54 0.06
N ILE A 119 -8.85 -2.47 -0.40
CA ILE A 119 -9.03 -3.18 -1.66
C ILE A 119 -8.69 -4.65 -1.51
N ASN A 120 -9.50 -5.52 -2.08
CA ASN A 120 -9.23 -6.95 -2.13
C ASN A 120 -8.31 -7.30 -3.31
N THR A 121 -7.46 -8.31 -3.16
CA THR A 121 -6.66 -8.89 -4.26
C THR A 121 -7.55 -9.37 -5.41
N GLY A 122 -8.74 -9.91 -5.11
CA GLY A 122 -9.75 -10.28 -6.11
C GLY A 122 -10.20 -9.13 -7.02
N THR A 123 -10.22 -7.89 -6.53
CA THR A 123 -10.53 -6.70 -7.35
C THR A 123 -9.41 -6.41 -8.34
N ILE A 124 -8.16 -6.53 -7.89
CA ILE A 124 -6.98 -6.37 -8.76
C ILE A 124 -6.99 -7.45 -9.84
N LEU A 125 -7.29 -8.70 -9.47
CA LEU A 125 -7.30 -9.84 -10.39
C LEU A 125 -8.53 -9.87 -11.32
N ALA A 126 -9.60 -9.14 -10.99
CA ALA A 126 -10.76 -8.99 -11.86
C ALA A 126 -10.61 -7.86 -12.89
N ALA A 127 -9.76 -6.87 -12.63
CA ALA A 127 -9.50 -5.79 -13.58
C ALA A 127 -8.73 -6.29 -14.81
N SER A 128 -8.95 -5.67 -15.96
CA SER A 128 -8.21 -5.98 -17.20
C SER A 128 -7.08 -4.98 -17.48
N SER A 129 -7.07 -3.83 -16.80
CA SER A 129 -6.04 -2.81 -16.92
C SER A 129 -5.90 -1.98 -15.64
N MET A 130 -4.82 -1.20 -15.56
CA MET A 130 -4.62 -0.25 -14.45
C MET A 130 -5.75 0.80 -14.40
N ASP A 131 -6.27 1.22 -15.56
CA ASP A 131 -7.37 2.20 -15.61
C ASP A 131 -8.67 1.63 -15.03
N GLU A 132 -8.94 0.33 -15.20
CA GLU A 132 -10.12 -0.32 -14.59
C GLU A 132 -9.96 -0.40 -13.07
N LEU A 133 -8.78 -0.78 -12.58
CA LEU A 133 -8.48 -0.77 -11.15
C LEU A 133 -8.59 0.66 -10.57
N ALA A 134 -8.05 1.65 -11.27
CA ALA A 134 -8.13 3.05 -10.91
C ALA A 134 -9.58 3.54 -10.85
N SER A 135 -10.48 3.01 -11.68
CA SER A 135 -11.89 3.39 -11.66
C SER A 135 -12.59 3.01 -10.36
N VAL A 136 -12.27 1.84 -9.80
CA VAL A 136 -12.78 1.40 -8.50
C VAL A 136 -12.28 2.30 -7.39
N VAL A 137 -10.98 2.60 -7.39
CA VAL A 137 -10.38 3.48 -6.36
C VAL A 137 -10.89 4.92 -6.51
N ALA A 138 -11.08 5.42 -7.72
CA ALA A 138 -11.64 6.74 -7.97
C ALA A 138 -13.08 6.86 -7.45
N HIS A 139 -13.88 5.80 -7.59
CA HIS A 139 -15.22 5.69 -7.04
C HIS A 139 -15.21 5.80 -5.51
N GLU A 140 -14.34 5.04 -4.83
CA GLU A 140 -14.18 5.13 -3.37
C GLU A 140 -13.68 6.50 -2.91
N VAL A 141 -12.73 7.09 -3.64
CA VAL A 141 -12.24 8.45 -3.38
C VAL A 141 -13.38 9.47 -3.51
N ALA A 142 -14.26 9.32 -4.52
CA ALA A 142 -15.42 10.17 -4.69
C ALA A 142 -16.42 10.02 -3.52
N HIS A 143 -16.66 8.81 -3.01
CA HIS A 143 -17.46 8.63 -1.81
C HIS A 143 -16.90 9.38 -0.60
N ILE A 144 -15.57 9.38 -0.42
CA ILE A 144 -14.91 10.12 0.65
C ILE A 144 -15.03 11.63 0.42
N SER A 145 -14.70 12.12 -0.79
CA SER A 145 -14.69 13.56 -1.10
C SER A 145 -16.07 14.19 -0.96
N GLN A 146 -17.11 13.46 -1.39
CA GLN A 146 -18.50 13.91 -1.31
C GLN A 146 -19.13 13.67 0.07
N ARG A 147 -18.36 13.17 1.05
CA ARG A 147 -18.82 12.90 2.42
C ARG A 147 -20.08 12.02 2.44
N HIS A 148 -20.16 11.05 1.53
CA HIS A 148 -21.31 10.13 1.44
C HIS A 148 -21.48 9.30 2.72
N TYR A 149 -20.38 9.02 3.43
CA TYR A 149 -20.38 8.34 4.72
C TYR A 149 -20.90 9.21 5.89
N GLU A 150 -20.82 10.54 5.75
CA GLU A 150 -21.21 11.49 6.80
C GLU A 150 -22.61 12.07 6.61
N SER A 151 -23.23 11.86 5.44
CA SER A 151 -24.53 12.43 5.07
C SER A 151 -25.72 11.71 5.71
N GLY A 152 -25.53 11.07 6.87
CA GLY A 152 -26.56 10.49 7.72
C GLY A 152 -26.40 10.94 9.16
N ALA A 153 -27.51 11.17 9.86
CA ALA A 153 -27.52 11.41 11.31
C ALA A 153 -26.64 10.38 12.05
N ASP A 154 -26.15 10.72 13.25
CA ASP A 154 -25.19 9.95 14.07
C ASP A 154 -25.43 8.42 14.13
N GLU A 155 -26.67 7.98 13.94
CA GLU A 155 -27.06 6.58 13.77
C GLU A 155 -26.37 5.83 12.60
N ARG A 156 -25.98 6.50 11.50
CA ARG A 156 -25.22 5.86 10.40
C ARG A 156 -23.74 5.71 10.71
N LYS A 157 -23.15 6.64 11.47
CA LYS A 157 -21.77 6.47 11.97
C LYS A 157 -21.71 5.29 12.93
N LYS A 158 -22.67 5.17 13.84
CA LYS A 158 -22.84 3.99 14.71
C LYS A 158 -23.03 2.70 13.90
N ALA A 159 -23.85 2.71 12.86
CA ALA A 159 -24.05 1.54 11.98
C ALA A 159 -22.77 1.15 11.22
N LEU A 160 -21.97 2.12 10.75
CA LEU A 160 -20.69 1.90 10.07
C LEU A 160 -19.60 1.36 11.01
N LEU A 161 -19.61 1.79 12.26
CA LEU A 161 -18.73 1.23 13.31
C LEU A 161 -19.15 -0.18 13.71
N MET A 162 -20.46 -0.43 13.83
CA MET A 162 -21.03 -1.76 13.99
C MET A 162 -20.74 -2.65 12.77
N GLN A 163 -20.65 -2.09 11.57
CA GLN A 163 -20.26 -2.80 10.34
C GLN A 163 -18.80 -3.18 10.32
N ILE A 164 -17.89 -2.28 10.68
CA ILE A 164 -16.47 -2.63 10.81
C ILE A 164 -16.35 -3.75 11.86
N GLY A 165 -17.04 -3.64 13.00
CA GLY A 165 -17.11 -4.71 13.99
C GLY A 165 -17.68 -6.03 13.45
N GLY A 166 -18.80 -6.00 12.72
CA GLY A 166 -19.48 -7.17 12.17
C GLY A 166 -18.76 -7.83 10.99
N MET A 167 -18.11 -7.05 10.12
CA MET A 167 -17.28 -7.53 9.03
C MET A 167 -16.02 -8.21 9.56
N LEU A 168 -15.39 -7.64 10.59
CA LEU A 168 -14.23 -8.25 11.24
C LEU A 168 -14.61 -9.52 12.01
N ALA A 169 -15.79 -9.55 12.62
CA ALA A 169 -16.32 -10.75 13.27
C ALA A 169 -16.63 -11.87 12.25
N ALA A 170 -17.25 -11.55 11.11
CA ALA A 170 -17.56 -12.51 10.06
C ALA A 170 -16.29 -13.07 9.38
N ILE A 171 -15.29 -12.22 9.13
CA ILE A 171 -13.99 -12.65 8.57
C ILE A 171 -13.24 -13.53 9.58
N ALA A 172 -13.23 -13.15 10.86
CA ALA A 172 -12.63 -13.96 11.92
C ALA A 172 -13.32 -15.33 12.06
N ALA A 173 -14.65 -15.39 11.94
CA ALA A 173 -15.41 -16.64 11.98
C ALA A 173 -15.15 -17.56 10.77
N SER A 174 -14.88 -16.98 9.59
CA SER A 174 -14.56 -17.74 8.37
C SER A 174 -13.13 -18.32 8.34
N ALA A 175 -12.24 -17.83 9.21
CA ALA A 175 -10.86 -18.30 9.32
C ALA A 175 -10.68 -19.48 10.30
N VAL A 176 -11.75 -19.86 11.01
CA VAL A 176 -11.76 -21.02 11.92
C VAL A 176 -12.42 -22.19 11.19
N ASP A 177 -11.64 -23.17 10.77
CA ASP A 177 -12.15 -24.47 10.32
C ASP A 177 -12.92 -25.10 11.50
N GLY A 178 -14.26 -25.17 11.42
CA GLY A 178 -14.99 -26.03 12.35
C GLY A 178 -16.47 -25.80 12.58
N ASP A 179 -17.06 -24.64 12.26
CA ASP A 179 -18.50 -24.46 12.50
C ASP A 179 -19.21 -23.68 11.39
N ALA A 180 -19.56 -24.42 10.34
CA ALA A 180 -20.32 -23.91 9.20
C ALA A 180 -21.67 -23.30 9.62
N ALA A 181 -22.28 -23.75 10.73
CA ALA A 181 -23.56 -23.21 11.20
C ALA A 181 -23.39 -21.81 11.81
N ALA A 182 -22.33 -21.59 12.60
CA ALA A 182 -21.99 -20.27 13.12
C ALA A 182 -21.59 -19.29 12.01
N ALA A 183 -20.81 -19.76 11.02
CA ALA A 183 -20.43 -18.97 9.84
C ALA A 183 -21.64 -18.61 8.96
N VAL A 184 -22.62 -19.51 8.80
CA VAL A 184 -23.87 -19.27 8.05
C VAL A 184 -24.79 -18.31 8.80
N MET A 185 -24.97 -18.47 10.11
CA MET A 185 -25.79 -17.55 10.91
C MET A 185 -25.18 -16.14 10.96
N MET A 186 -23.88 -16.03 11.26
CA MET A 186 -23.19 -14.73 11.21
C MET A 186 -23.18 -14.15 9.80
N GLY A 187 -22.93 -14.96 8.77
CA GLY A 187 -22.99 -14.54 7.37
C GLY A 187 -24.37 -14.01 6.96
N SER A 188 -25.46 -14.59 7.49
CA SER A 188 -26.84 -14.11 7.25
C SER A 188 -27.14 -12.78 7.97
N GLN A 189 -26.60 -12.59 9.17
CA GLN A 189 -26.70 -11.33 9.93
C GLN A 189 -25.85 -10.21 9.29
N THR A 190 -24.64 -10.55 8.82
CA THR A 190 -23.78 -9.63 8.07
C THR A 190 -24.37 -9.30 6.69
N ALA A 191 -25.02 -10.25 6.02
CA ALA A 191 -25.69 -10.00 4.74
C ALA A 191 -26.88 -9.04 4.88
N THR A 192 -27.68 -9.20 5.94
CA THR A 192 -28.79 -8.30 6.26
C THR A 192 -28.28 -6.91 6.68
N MET A 193 -27.20 -6.82 7.46
CA MET A 193 -26.53 -5.55 7.76
C MET A 193 -25.97 -4.88 6.49
N ASN A 194 -25.24 -5.59 5.63
CA ASN A 194 -24.70 -5.01 4.39
C ASN A 194 -25.77 -4.44 3.46
N SER A 195 -26.97 -5.05 3.44
CA SER A 195 -28.09 -4.55 2.63
C SER A 195 -28.70 -3.23 3.13
N SER A 196 -28.64 -2.95 4.44
CA SER A 196 -29.13 -1.68 5.01
C SER A 196 -28.11 -0.53 4.88
N MET A 197 -26.91 -0.82 4.38
CA MET A 197 -25.79 0.11 4.22
C MET A 197 -25.48 0.43 2.75
N ALA A 198 -26.27 -0.08 1.82
CA ALA A 198 -26.17 0.28 0.41
C ALA A 198 -26.30 1.80 0.25
N PHE A 199 -25.36 2.39 -0.49
CA PHE A 199 -25.45 3.80 -0.82
C PHE A 199 -26.73 4.10 -1.59
N SER A 200 -27.25 5.32 -1.39
CA SER A 200 -28.40 5.77 -2.17
C SER A 200 -28.05 5.77 -3.66
N ARG A 201 -29.04 5.53 -4.52
CA ARG A 201 -28.84 5.64 -5.98
C ARG A 201 -28.31 6.99 -6.42
N ASN A 202 -28.60 8.06 -5.66
CA ASN A 202 -28.06 9.39 -5.94
C ASN A 202 -26.57 9.47 -5.57
N ASN A 203 -26.17 8.91 -4.43
CA ASN A 203 -24.76 8.88 -4.00
C ASN A 203 -23.91 8.10 -5.01
N GLU A 204 -24.41 6.97 -5.49
CA GLU A 204 -23.71 6.16 -6.51
C GLU A 204 -23.56 6.92 -7.83
N ARG A 205 -24.61 7.59 -8.32
CA ARG A 205 -24.53 8.42 -9.54
C ARG A 205 -23.56 9.60 -9.39
N GLU A 206 -23.55 10.21 -8.21
CA GLU A 206 -22.60 11.28 -7.91
C GLU A 206 -21.16 10.76 -7.85
N ALA A 207 -20.93 9.61 -7.20
CA ALA A 207 -19.62 8.98 -7.11
C ALA A 207 -19.10 8.52 -8.49
N ASP A 208 -19.95 7.95 -9.35
CA ASP A 208 -19.58 7.60 -10.73
C ASP A 208 -19.11 8.83 -11.51
N ARG A 209 -19.92 9.89 -11.49
CA ARG A 209 -19.63 11.13 -12.21
C ARG A 209 -18.34 11.79 -11.72
N VAL A 210 -18.20 11.95 -10.41
CA VAL A 210 -17.01 12.58 -9.78
C VAL A 210 -15.79 11.68 -9.96
N GLY A 211 -15.94 10.36 -9.84
CA GLY A 211 -14.89 9.38 -10.05
C GLY A 211 -14.30 9.47 -11.47
N MET A 212 -15.14 9.55 -12.50
CA MET A 212 -14.66 9.74 -13.88
C MET A 212 -13.89 11.07 -14.07
N GLN A 213 -14.30 12.14 -13.37
CA GLN A 213 -13.59 13.42 -13.40
C GLN A 213 -12.21 13.29 -12.73
N ILE A 214 -12.15 12.65 -11.56
CA ILE A 214 -10.92 12.35 -10.82
C ILE A 214 -9.96 11.53 -11.69
N MET A 215 -10.45 10.47 -12.35
CA MET A 215 -9.65 9.64 -13.24
C MET A 215 -9.00 10.47 -14.35
N THR A 216 -9.81 11.30 -15.02
CA THR A 216 -9.34 12.15 -16.13
C THR A 216 -8.23 13.08 -15.67
N GLN A 217 -8.41 13.74 -14.53
CA GLN A 217 -7.43 14.67 -13.96
C GLN A 217 -6.16 13.95 -13.48
N ALA A 218 -6.30 12.72 -12.97
CA ALA A 218 -5.19 11.89 -12.54
C ALA A 218 -4.45 11.19 -13.70
N GLY A 219 -4.91 11.38 -14.95
CA GLY A 219 -4.30 10.82 -16.15
C GLY A 219 -4.70 9.37 -16.46
N TYR A 220 -5.77 8.85 -15.86
CA TYR A 220 -6.36 7.54 -16.14
C TYR A 220 -7.52 7.66 -17.14
N ASP A 221 -7.83 6.56 -17.83
CA ASP A 221 -8.93 6.53 -18.81
C ASP A 221 -10.30 6.40 -18.12
N PRO A 222 -11.15 7.45 -18.07
CA PRO A 222 -12.47 7.36 -17.45
C PRO A 222 -13.41 6.37 -18.16
N ARG A 223 -13.12 6.01 -19.42
CA ARG A 223 -13.87 4.99 -20.17
C ARG A 223 -13.65 3.59 -19.60
N ALA A 224 -12.70 3.41 -18.68
CA ALA A 224 -12.48 2.16 -17.96
C ALA A 224 -13.55 1.85 -16.91
N MET A 225 -14.18 2.88 -16.33
CA MET A 225 -15.24 2.69 -15.33
C MET A 225 -16.41 1.83 -15.84
N PRO A 226 -17.06 2.17 -16.99
CA PRO A 226 -18.12 1.31 -17.51
C PRO A 226 -17.64 -0.08 -17.97
N ARG A 227 -16.36 -0.25 -18.32
CA ARG A 227 -15.79 -1.58 -18.64
C ARG A 227 -15.70 -2.43 -17.38
N PHE A 228 -15.19 -1.88 -16.29
CA PHE A 228 -15.14 -2.60 -15.01
C PHE A 228 -16.55 -2.91 -14.47
N PHE A 229 -17.52 -2.01 -14.65
CA PHE A 229 -18.92 -2.28 -14.35
C PHE A 229 -19.46 -3.47 -15.15
N ALA A 230 -19.13 -3.57 -16.44
CA ALA A 230 -19.50 -4.72 -17.25
C ALA A 230 -18.87 -6.02 -16.71
N THR A 231 -17.58 -5.99 -16.32
CA THR A 231 -16.89 -7.11 -15.66
C THR A 231 -17.61 -7.57 -14.40
N MET A 232 -17.99 -6.63 -13.52
CA MET A 232 -18.73 -6.95 -12.29
C MET A 232 -20.12 -7.50 -12.57
N ASN A 233 -20.83 -6.97 -13.57
CA ASN A 233 -22.15 -7.46 -13.96
C ASN A 233 -22.05 -8.90 -14.48
N GLN A 234 -21.07 -9.19 -15.34
CA GLN A 234 -20.81 -10.54 -15.84
C GLN A 234 -20.49 -11.50 -14.69
N GLN A 235 -19.59 -11.12 -13.77
CA GLN A 235 -19.24 -11.96 -12.63
C GLN A 235 -20.44 -12.20 -11.70
N SER A 236 -21.29 -11.21 -11.51
CA SER A 236 -22.51 -11.32 -10.70
C SER A 236 -23.51 -12.30 -11.33
N GLN A 237 -23.67 -12.27 -12.65
CA GLN A 237 -24.52 -13.21 -13.38
C GLN A 237 -23.99 -14.64 -13.28
N LEU A 238 -22.67 -14.84 -13.47
CA LEU A 238 -22.03 -16.15 -13.30
C LEU A 238 -22.23 -16.70 -11.88
N ASN A 239 -22.01 -15.87 -10.85
CA ASN A 239 -22.21 -16.27 -9.46
C ASN A 239 -23.68 -16.63 -9.16
N GLN A 240 -24.65 -15.91 -9.73
CA GLN A 240 -26.09 -16.25 -9.57
C GLN A 240 -26.42 -17.60 -10.20
N VAL A 241 -25.89 -17.89 -11.40
CA VAL A 241 -26.09 -19.17 -12.08
C VAL A 241 -25.47 -20.33 -11.30
N GLU A 242 -24.33 -20.11 -10.64
CA GLU A 242 -23.64 -21.10 -9.83
C GLU A 242 -24.16 -21.21 -8.38
N ASN A 243 -25.26 -20.51 -8.02
CA ASN A 243 -25.76 -20.37 -6.64
C ASN A 243 -24.66 -19.93 -5.63
N ARG A 244 -23.70 -19.12 -6.09
CA ARG A 244 -22.63 -18.54 -5.28
C ARG A 244 -23.01 -17.14 -4.78
N PHE A 245 -22.38 -16.72 -3.69
CA PHE A 245 -22.61 -15.39 -3.11
C PHE A 245 -22.24 -14.27 -4.09
N LEU A 246 -23.08 -13.23 -4.16
CA LEU A 246 -22.77 -12.01 -4.93
C LEU A 246 -21.51 -11.31 -4.40
N PRO A 247 -20.70 -10.69 -5.28
CA PRO A 247 -19.56 -9.88 -4.86
C PRO A 247 -19.99 -8.86 -3.79
N SER A 248 -19.20 -8.69 -2.74
CA SER A 248 -19.54 -7.74 -1.67
C SER A 248 -19.59 -6.30 -2.17
N PHE A 249 -18.79 -5.95 -3.18
CA PHE A 249 -18.88 -4.64 -3.83
C PHE A 249 -20.27 -4.36 -4.40
N VAL A 250 -20.88 -5.31 -5.12
CA VAL A 250 -22.20 -5.13 -5.74
C VAL A 250 -23.32 -5.04 -4.69
N ARG A 251 -23.07 -5.54 -3.48
CA ARG A 251 -24.01 -5.42 -2.35
C ARG A 251 -23.94 -4.05 -1.67
N SER A 252 -22.75 -3.48 -1.49
CA SER A 252 -22.58 -2.12 -0.94
C SER A 252 -22.81 -1.01 -1.98
N HIS A 253 -22.51 -1.31 -3.26
CA HIS A 253 -22.66 -0.45 -4.42
C HIS A 253 -23.54 -1.13 -5.49
N PRO A 254 -24.88 -1.08 -5.36
CA PRO A 254 -25.77 -1.70 -6.32
C PRO A 254 -25.52 -1.18 -7.74
N LEU A 255 -25.07 -2.06 -8.63
CA LEU A 255 -24.87 -1.75 -10.04
C LEU A 255 -26.20 -1.91 -10.79
N SER A 256 -26.72 -0.84 -11.37
CA SER A 256 -27.93 -0.85 -12.19
C SER A 256 -27.60 -0.67 -13.67
N ASN A 257 -28.47 -1.16 -14.56
CA ASN A 257 -28.36 -0.89 -16.00
C ASN A 257 -28.36 0.62 -16.30
N GLU A 258 -29.06 1.41 -15.48
CA GLU A 258 -29.06 2.88 -15.54
C GLU A 258 -27.65 3.44 -15.32
N ARG A 259 -26.95 3.04 -14.25
CA ARG A 259 -25.57 3.50 -13.96
C ARG A 259 -24.59 3.11 -15.05
N LEU A 260 -24.70 1.87 -15.56
CA LEU A 260 -23.86 1.42 -16.67
C LEU A 260 -24.11 2.27 -17.93
N SER A 261 -25.37 2.48 -18.30
CA SER A 261 -25.74 3.31 -19.45
C SER A 261 -25.31 4.77 -19.29
N GLU A 262 -25.47 5.34 -18.09
CA GLU A 262 -25.05 6.71 -17.80
C GLU A 262 -23.53 6.85 -17.90
N SER A 263 -22.78 5.92 -17.29
CA SER A 263 -21.31 5.89 -17.33
C SER A 263 -20.79 5.74 -18.76
N GLN A 264 -21.44 4.89 -19.58
CA GLN A 264 -21.12 4.75 -21.01
C GLN A 264 -21.38 6.04 -21.80
N SER A 265 -22.51 6.70 -21.57
CA SER A 265 -22.83 7.98 -22.23
C SER A 265 -21.82 9.07 -21.84
N ARG A 266 -21.48 9.18 -20.55
CA ARG A 266 -20.46 10.12 -20.07
C ARG A 266 -19.08 9.83 -20.62
N ALA A 267 -18.70 8.56 -20.70
CA ALA A 267 -17.41 8.11 -21.20
C ALA A 267 -17.10 8.64 -22.62
N GLN A 268 -18.12 8.84 -23.46
CA GLN A 268 -17.99 9.38 -24.82
C GLN A 268 -17.54 10.85 -24.86
N HIS A 269 -17.72 11.59 -23.76
CA HIS A 269 -17.41 13.02 -23.67
C HIS A 269 -15.99 13.29 -23.14
N TYR A 270 -15.27 12.24 -22.70
CA TYR A 270 -13.91 12.37 -22.19
C TYR A 270 -12.87 12.11 -23.30
N PRO A 271 -11.73 12.82 -23.26
CA PRO A 271 -10.64 12.56 -24.20
C PRO A 271 -10.05 11.16 -23.98
N SER A 272 -9.60 10.54 -25.07
CA SER A 272 -8.86 9.29 -25.00
C SER A 272 -7.42 9.52 -24.58
N LEU A 273 -6.87 8.64 -23.73
CA LEU A 273 -5.43 8.59 -23.50
C LEU A 273 -4.67 8.30 -24.81
N SER A 274 -3.45 8.81 -24.94
CA SER A 274 -2.54 8.43 -26.03
C SER A 274 -2.20 6.95 -25.97
N LEU A 275 -1.85 6.35 -27.11
CA LEU A 275 -1.45 4.94 -27.17
C LEU A 275 -0.28 4.63 -26.22
N ALA A 276 0.69 5.54 -26.11
CA ALA A 276 1.84 5.38 -25.23
C ALA A 276 1.43 5.35 -23.74
N GLN A 277 0.46 6.17 -23.33
CA GLN A 277 -0.09 6.15 -21.96
C GLN A 277 -0.82 4.83 -21.69
N GLN A 278 -1.68 4.40 -22.61
CA GLN A 278 -2.41 3.13 -22.50
C GLN A 278 -1.44 1.94 -22.37
N GLN A 279 -0.40 1.89 -23.21
CA GLN A 279 0.64 0.85 -23.15
C GLN A 279 1.40 0.87 -21.82
N ARG A 280 1.72 2.05 -21.29
CA ARG A 280 2.39 2.17 -19.98
C ARG A 280 1.51 1.66 -18.84
N HIS A 281 0.23 2.02 -18.84
CA HIS A 281 -0.74 1.57 -17.85
C HIS A 281 -0.94 0.05 -17.93
N GLN A 282 -1.03 -0.50 -19.13
CA GLN A 282 -1.15 -1.94 -19.34
C GLN A 282 0.11 -2.70 -18.89
N ALA A 283 1.30 -2.18 -19.20
CA ALA A 283 2.56 -2.81 -18.79
C ALA A 283 2.70 -2.83 -17.25
N LEU A 284 2.38 -1.73 -16.57
CA LEU A 284 2.39 -1.69 -15.11
C LEU A 284 1.34 -2.64 -14.51
N PHE A 285 0.16 -2.73 -15.12
CA PHE A 285 -0.87 -3.66 -14.68
C PHE A 285 -0.47 -5.12 -14.86
N ASP A 286 0.19 -5.47 -15.97
CA ASP A 286 0.73 -6.81 -16.21
C ASP A 286 1.69 -7.23 -15.09
N LEU A 287 2.59 -6.33 -14.66
CA LEU A 287 3.47 -6.56 -13.51
C LEU A 287 2.68 -6.74 -12.21
N LEU A 288 1.72 -5.85 -11.93
CA LEU A 288 0.90 -5.90 -10.72
C LEU A 288 0.08 -7.19 -10.63
N TYR A 289 -0.62 -7.54 -11.71
CA TYR A 289 -1.47 -8.72 -11.80
C TYR A 289 -0.67 -9.98 -11.49
N TRP A 290 0.46 -10.18 -12.16
CA TRP A 290 1.27 -11.39 -11.97
C TRP A 290 2.02 -11.42 -10.64
N ARG A 291 2.41 -10.27 -10.09
CA ARG A 291 2.97 -10.23 -8.74
C ARG A 291 1.93 -10.66 -7.72
N VAL A 292 0.69 -10.15 -7.79
CA VAL A 292 -0.43 -10.58 -6.90
C VAL A 292 -0.73 -12.07 -7.05
N GLN A 293 -0.77 -12.59 -8.28
CA GLN A 293 -0.99 -14.02 -8.52
C GLN A 293 0.09 -14.89 -7.87
N SER A 294 1.35 -14.44 -7.94
CA SER A 294 2.50 -15.16 -7.38
C SER A 294 2.53 -15.09 -5.86
N THR A 295 2.41 -13.90 -5.27
CA THR A 295 2.49 -13.68 -3.81
C THR A 295 1.30 -14.28 -3.08
N GLY A 296 0.11 -14.23 -3.69
CA GLY A 296 -1.10 -14.90 -3.19
C GLY A 296 -1.07 -16.43 -3.31
N LYS A 297 -0.02 -17.01 -3.92
CA LYS A 297 0.10 -18.45 -4.22
C LYS A 297 -1.08 -18.99 -5.02
N HIS A 298 -1.60 -18.17 -5.92
CA HIS A 298 -2.76 -18.50 -6.75
C HIS A 298 -2.35 -19.12 -8.10
N ALA A 299 -1.08 -19.01 -8.51
CA ALA A 299 -0.59 -19.54 -9.77
C ALA A 299 0.29 -20.79 -9.58
N SER A 300 0.03 -21.82 -10.39
CA SER A 300 0.91 -22.98 -10.52
C SER A 300 2.03 -22.72 -11.54
N GLU A 301 3.07 -23.56 -11.53
CA GLU A 301 4.13 -23.51 -12.53
C GLU A 301 3.57 -23.54 -13.96
N THR A 302 2.60 -24.42 -14.23
CA THR A 302 1.98 -24.53 -15.56
C THR A 302 1.31 -23.23 -16.00
N VAL A 303 0.63 -22.55 -15.08
CA VAL A 303 -0.02 -21.26 -15.36
C VAL A 303 1.05 -20.20 -15.66
N LEU A 304 2.07 -20.09 -14.82
CA LEU A 304 3.15 -19.10 -14.97
C LEU A 304 3.97 -19.34 -16.24
N THR A 305 4.38 -20.57 -16.52
CA THR A 305 5.13 -20.94 -17.74
C THR A 305 4.33 -20.69 -19.01
N THR A 306 3.02 -20.93 -18.99
CA THR A 306 2.14 -20.65 -20.13
C THR A 306 2.00 -19.16 -20.36
N ALA A 307 1.73 -18.38 -19.31
CA ALA A 307 1.56 -16.94 -19.39
C ALA A 307 2.87 -16.21 -19.73
N ALA A 308 4.01 -16.69 -19.23
CA ALA A 308 5.34 -16.13 -19.50
C ALA A 308 5.72 -16.12 -20.98
N LYS A 309 5.01 -16.86 -21.85
CA LYS A 309 5.19 -16.76 -23.30
C LYS A 309 4.84 -15.37 -23.85
N ASN A 310 3.82 -14.73 -23.27
CA ASN A 310 3.22 -13.49 -23.79
C ASN A 310 3.20 -12.33 -22.79
N SER A 311 3.49 -12.58 -21.51
CA SER A 311 3.48 -11.58 -20.44
C SER A 311 4.86 -11.44 -19.79
N VAL A 312 5.32 -10.20 -19.62
CA VAL A 312 6.60 -9.93 -18.94
C VAL A 312 6.42 -9.97 -17.42
N GLY A 313 5.26 -9.56 -16.91
CA GLY A 313 4.87 -9.77 -15.52
C GLY A 313 4.87 -11.24 -15.14
N ALA A 314 4.32 -12.11 -16.00
CA ALA A 314 4.36 -13.55 -15.78
C ALA A 314 5.78 -14.12 -15.80
N LYS A 315 6.69 -13.59 -16.64
CA LYS A 315 8.11 -13.97 -16.61
C LYS A 315 8.76 -13.62 -15.28
N LEU A 316 8.52 -12.42 -14.75
CA LEU A 316 9.04 -12.00 -13.45
C LEU A 316 8.46 -12.84 -12.30
N ALA A 317 7.15 -13.10 -12.32
CA ALA A 317 6.50 -13.98 -11.37
C ALA A 317 7.06 -15.43 -11.43
N LEU A 318 7.30 -15.95 -12.65
CA LEU A 318 7.91 -17.26 -12.83
C LEU A 318 9.36 -17.30 -12.32
N MET A 319 10.14 -16.23 -12.53
CA MET A 319 11.50 -16.09 -11.99
C MET A 319 11.49 -16.15 -10.47
N GLN A 320 10.57 -15.41 -9.83
CA GLN A 320 10.37 -15.46 -8.38
C GLN A 320 9.99 -16.87 -7.93
N TRP A 321 9.02 -17.49 -8.58
CA TRP A 321 8.54 -18.82 -8.25
C TRP A 321 9.67 -19.86 -8.32
N TYR A 322 10.51 -19.84 -9.37
CA TYR A 322 11.68 -20.71 -9.45
C TYR A 322 12.68 -20.47 -8.32
N GLY A 323 12.91 -19.20 -7.93
CA GLY A 323 13.71 -18.87 -6.76
C GLY A 323 13.18 -19.49 -5.47
N GLU A 324 11.87 -19.36 -5.22
CA GLU A 324 11.19 -19.95 -4.05
C GLU A 324 11.24 -21.49 -4.04
N GLN A 325 11.27 -22.12 -5.22
CA GLN A 325 11.46 -23.58 -5.36
C GLN A 325 12.93 -24.02 -5.38
N GLN A 326 13.88 -23.10 -5.13
CA GLN A 326 15.33 -23.35 -5.20
C GLN A 326 15.83 -23.83 -6.58
N ARG A 327 15.08 -23.56 -7.65
CA ARG A 327 15.44 -23.84 -9.04
C ARG A 327 16.20 -22.66 -9.63
N PHE A 328 17.37 -22.39 -9.07
CA PHE A 328 18.14 -21.18 -9.36
C PHE A 328 18.58 -21.07 -10.82
N ASP A 329 18.95 -22.19 -11.46
CA ASP A 329 19.35 -22.20 -12.88
C ASP A 329 18.21 -21.74 -13.80
N ASP A 330 16.98 -22.16 -13.51
CA ASP A 330 15.79 -21.76 -14.28
C ASP A 330 15.46 -20.27 -14.05
N ALA A 331 15.58 -19.79 -12.81
CA ALA A 331 15.40 -18.39 -12.48
C ALA A 331 16.46 -17.50 -13.18
N ASP A 332 17.73 -17.91 -13.16
CA ASP A 332 18.84 -17.21 -13.81
C ASP A 332 18.69 -17.19 -15.34
N ALA A 333 18.15 -18.27 -15.94
CA ALA A 333 17.82 -18.29 -17.36
C ALA A 333 16.76 -17.23 -17.73
N ILE A 334 15.73 -17.06 -16.89
CA ILE A 334 14.72 -16.00 -17.09
C ILE A 334 15.36 -14.62 -16.91
N LEU A 335 16.16 -14.41 -15.86
CA LEU A 335 16.87 -13.16 -15.62
C LEU A 335 17.76 -12.79 -16.82
N ALA A 336 18.51 -13.75 -17.36
CA ALA A 336 19.34 -13.54 -18.54
C ALA A 336 18.51 -13.16 -19.78
N ALA A 337 17.30 -13.71 -19.94
CA ALA A 337 16.38 -13.31 -21.01
C ALA A 337 15.83 -11.89 -20.81
N LEU A 338 15.45 -11.52 -19.58
CA LEU A 338 14.97 -10.18 -19.24
C LEU A 338 16.07 -9.12 -19.43
N ASN A 339 17.33 -9.45 -19.10
CA ASN A 339 18.50 -8.60 -19.30
C ASN A 339 18.85 -8.38 -20.78
N LYS A 340 18.31 -9.17 -21.71
CA LYS A 340 18.47 -8.97 -23.15
C LYS A 340 17.39 -8.06 -23.76
N LEU A 341 16.35 -7.70 -23.01
CA LEU A 341 15.33 -6.77 -23.48
C LEU A 341 15.94 -5.39 -23.80
N PRO A 342 15.39 -4.64 -24.78
CA PRO A 342 15.77 -3.26 -25.06
C PRO A 342 15.76 -2.40 -23.79
N ALA A 343 16.69 -1.44 -23.70
CA ALA A 343 16.86 -0.61 -22.50
C ALA A 343 15.55 0.08 -22.05
N ALA A 344 14.78 0.62 -22.99
CA ALA A 344 13.49 1.26 -22.70
C ALA A 344 12.45 0.28 -22.10
N GLN A 345 12.41 -0.97 -22.59
CA GLN A 345 11.52 -1.99 -22.05
C GLN A 345 11.98 -2.43 -20.66
N ARG A 346 13.29 -2.63 -20.47
CA ARG A 346 13.87 -3.00 -19.19
C ARG A 346 13.64 -1.94 -18.12
N GLN A 347 13.79 -0.67 -18.47
CA GLN A 347 13.50 0.45 -17.57
C GLN A 347 12.04 0.43 -17.09
N GLY A 348 11.10 0.01 -17.94
CA GLY A 348 9.69 -0.16 -17.56
C GLY A 348 9.43 -1.29 -16.56
N LEU A 349 10.41 -2.17 -16.32
CA LEU A 349 10.32 -3.24 -15.32
C LEU A 349 10.88 -2.83 -13.95
N GLU A 350 11.60 -1.72 -13.88
CA GLU A 350 12.19 -1.24 -12.63
C GLU A 350 11.16 -0.47 -11.79
N PRO A 351 11.20 -0.59 -10.45
CA PRO A 351 12.21 -1.32 -9.66
C PRO A 351 11.89 -2.81 -9.44
N LEU A 352 10.78 -3.34 -9.98
CA LEU A 352 10.35 -4.71 -9.69
C LEU A 352 11.38 -5.74 -10.15
N LEU A 353 11.98 -5.58 -11.32
CA LEU A 353 13.05 -6.48 -11.80
C LEU A 353 14.20 -6.58 -10.79
N SER A 354 14.71 -5.44 -10.31
CA SER A 354 15.79 -5.42 -9.31
C SER A 354 15.35 -5.98 -7.96
N ILE A 355 14.10 -5.74 -7.55
CA ILE A 355 13.52 -6.34 -6.34
C ILE A 355 13.48 -7.86 -6.47
N THR A 356 12.94 -8.40 -7.56
CA THR A 356 12.83 -9.85 -7.76
C THR A 356 14.20 -10.50 -7.90
N HIS A 357 15.17 -9.85 -8.55
CA HIS A 357 16.54 -10.34 -8.60
C HIS A 357 17.22 -10.32 -7.21
N SER A 358 16.98 -9.28 -6.41
CA SER A 358 17.45 -9.23 -5.03
C SER A 358 16.87 -10.36 -4.18
N GLN A 359 15.59 -10.68 -4.34
CA GLN A 359 14.95 -11.81 -3.67
C GLN A 359 15.55 -13.15 -4.11
N LEU A 360 15.81 -13.35 -5.41
CA LEU A 360 16.50 -14.53 -5.91
C LEU A 360 17.89 -14.70 -5.27
N LEU A 361 18.67 -13.61 -5.19
CA LEU A 361 19.97 -13.63 -4.50
C LEU A 361 19.83 -13.93 -3.00
N ALA A 362 18.79 -13.42 -2.35
CA ALA A 362 18.49 -13.72 -0.96
C ALA A 362 18.20 -15.21 -0.73
N GLU A 363 17.42 -15.85 -1.61
CA GLU A 363 17.15 -17.30 -1.57
C GLU A 363 18.42 -18.13 -1.77
N GLN A 364 19.39 -17.61 -2.54
CA GLN A 364 20.73 -18.20 -2.69
C GLN A 364 21.67 -17.92 -1.49
N GLY A 365 21.22 -17.18 -0.47
CA GLY A 365 22.04 -16.73 0.65
C GLY A 365 22.99 -15.56 0.34
N ASN A 366 22.93 -14.99 -0.87
CA ASN A 366 23.78 -13.91 -1.36
C ASN A 366 23.28 -12.52 -0.92
N TRP A 367 23.03 -12.33 0.38
CA TRP A 367 22.45 -11.10 0.94
C TRP A 367 23.24 -9.82 0.67
N ALA A 368 24.58 -9.91 0.58
CA ALA A 368 25.42 -8.74 0.27
C ALA A 368 25.17 -8.24 -1.16
N LYS A 369 25.10 -9.16 -2.14
CA LYS A 369 24.79 -8.80 -3.54
C LYS A 369 23.37 -8.28 -3.68
N ALA A 370 22.42 -8.88 -2.95
CA ALA A 370 21.03 -8.40 -2.87
C ALA A 370 20.98 -6.93 -2.40
N ALA A 371 21.75 -6.59 -1.36
CA ALA A 371 21.85 -5.22 -0.86
C ALA A 371 22.52 -4.27 -1.87
N ASP A 372 23.56 -4.70 -2.59
CA ASP A 372 24.26 -3.86 -3.59
C ASP A 372 23.35 -3.45 -4.75
N ILE A 373 22.56 -4.38 -5.26
CA ILE A 373 21.58 -4.12 -6.33
C ILE A 373 20.55 -3.10 -5.86
N LEU A 374 19.95 -3.34 -4.70
CA LEU A 374 18.92 -2.46 -4.14
C LEU A 374 19.48 -1.09 -3.72
N THR A 375 20.74 -1.00 -3.29
CA THR A 375 21.42 0.27 -2.98
C THR A 375 21.57 1.13 -4.22
N SER A 376 21.80 0.52 -5.38
CA SER A 376 21.88 1.25 -6.66
C SER A 376 20.49 1.76 -7.08
N GLN A 377 19.45 0.94 -6.92
CA GLN A 377 18.07 1.35 -7.20
C GLN A 377 17.55 2.42 -6.23
N GLN A 378 17.83 2.30 -4.92
CA GLN A 378 17.42 3.27 -3.91
C GLN A 378 18.03 4.66 -4.16
N ARG A 379 19.20 4.74 -4.82
CA ARG A 379 19.79 6.03 -5.24
C ARG A 379 19.02 6.69 -6.38
N LEU A 380 18.39 5.90 -7.26
CA LEU A 380 17.56 6.40 -8.36
C LEU A 380 16.15 6.76 -7.89
N TYR A 381 15.62 6.04 -6.90
CA TYR A 381 14.28 6.21 -6.34
C TYR A 381 14.32 6.41 -4.81
N PRO A 382 14.91 7.51 -4.31
CA PRO A 382 15.17 7.70 -2.88
C PRO A 382 13.91 7.78 -2.01
N GLU A 383 12.77 8.17 -2.57
CA GLU A 383 11.48 8.30 -1.91
C GLU A 383 10.69 7.00 -1.78
N ARG A 384 10.98 5.99 -2.63
CA ARG A 384 10.21 4.74 -2.67
C ARG A 384 10.35 3.95 -1.38
N ARG A 385 9.19 3.62 -0.78
CA ARG A 385 9.11 2.93 0.51
C ARG A 385 9.50 1.46 0.42
N ASP A 386 9.02 0.76 -0.60
CA ASP A 386 9.25 -0.66 -0.83
C ASP A 386 10.73 -1.00 -1.02
N LEU A 387 11.48 -0.20 -1.79
CA LEU A 387 12.93 -0.37 -1.95
C LEU A 387 13.66 -0.26 -0.61
N ARG A 388 13.25 0.69 0.26
CA ARG A 388 13.84 0.81 1.60
C ARG A 388 13.59 -0.42 2.47
N LEU A 389 12.40 -1.02 2.35
CA LEU A 389 12.05 -2.24 3.10
C LEU A 389 12.88 -3.44 2.63
N TYR A 390 12.91 -3.71 1.32
CA TYR A 390 13.71 -4.80 0.76
C TYR A 390 15.22 -4.59 1.00
N LEU A 391 15.71 -3.35 0.87
CA LEU A 391 17.12 -3.04 1.14
C LEU A 391 17.45 -3.22 2.62
N ALA A 392 16.57 -2.78 3.52
CA ALA A 392 16.78 -2.96 4.95
C ALA A 392 16.78 -4.43 5.37
N GLU A 393 15.96 -5.28 4.74
CA GLU A 393 16.00 -6.73 4.91
C GLU A 393 17.35 -7.29 4.46
N ALA A 394 17.79 -6.96 3.24
CA ALA A 394 19.07 -7.43 2.70
C ALA A 394 20.27 -6.96 3.54
N LEU A 395 20.26 -5.71 4.02
CA LEU A 395 21.27 -5.16 4.93
C LEU A 395 21.25 -5.86 6.29
N THR A 396 20.06 -6.14 6.84
CA THR A 396 19.94 -6.85 8.12
C THR A 396 20.54 -8.26 8.02
N ASN A 397 20.21 -8.99 6.95
CA ASN A 397 20.69 -10.35 6.75
C ASN A 397 22.16 -10.43 6.31
N SER A 398 22.70 -9.37 5.69
CA SER A 398 24.15 -9.22 5.41
C SER A 398 24.97 -8.65 6.57
N ASN A 399 24.45 -8.69 7.80
CA ASN A 399 25.11 -8.19 9.03
C ASN A 399 25.40 -6.68 9.05
N GLN A 400 24.58 -5.87 8.38
CA GLN A 400 24.64 -4.40 8.39
C GLN A 400 23.39 -3.75 9.04
N PRO A 401 22.97 -4.17 10.26
CA PRO A 401 21.70 -3.74 10.85
C PRO A 401 21.62 -2.23 11.18
N LEU A 402 22.74 -1.55 11.39
CA LEU A 402 22.74 -0.10 11.64
C LEU A 402 22.34 0.69 10.38
N GLN A 403 22.76 0.23 9.21
CA GLN A 403 22.34 0.85 7.93
C GLN A 403 20.86 0.58 7.66
N ALA A 404 20.39 -0.64 7.93
CA ALA A 404 18.97 -0.97 7.86
C ALA A 404 18.13 -0.04 8.77
N GLN A 405 18.56 0.18 10.02
CA GLN A 405 17.86 1.11 10.93
C GLN A 405 17.81 2.55 10.39
N ALA A 406 18.88 3.03 9.74
CA ALA A 406 18.93 4.37 9.18
C ALA A 406 17.90 4.56 8.04
N LEU A 407 17.68 3.52 7.22
CA LEU A 407 16.68 3.54 6.16
C LEU A 407 15.24 3.49 6.69
N LEU A 408 15.01 2.74 7.77
CA LEU A 408 13.66 2.44 8.27
C LEU A 408 13.10 3.50 9.22
N LYS A 409 13.94 4.15 10.04
CA LYS A 409 13.48 5.17 11.01
C LYS A 409 12.64 6.29 10.38
N PRO A 410 13.03 6.85 9.22
CA PRO A 410 12.21 7.87 8.55
C PRO A 410 10.82 7.36 8.17
N LEU A 411 10.67 6.08 7.76
CA LEU A 411 9.38 5.51 7.39
C LEU A 411 8.41 5.52 8.58
N THR A 412 8.88 5.07 9.75
CA THR A 412 8.04 5.02 10.95
C THR A 412 7.73 6.41 11.54
N GLN A 413 8.56 7.41 11.24
CA GLN A 413 8.30 8.81 11.62
C GLN A 413 7.26 9.45 10.71
N GLN A 414 7.33 9.18 9.40
CA GLN A 414 6.39 9.70 8.40
C GLN A 414 5.03 9.01 8.49
N GLN A 415 5.03 7.68 8.68
CA GLN A 415 3.83 6.87 8.73
C GLN A 415 3.90 5.93 9.95
N PRO A 416 3.47 6.39 11.15
CA PRO A 416 3.49 5.56 12.35
C PRO A 416 2.67 4.27 12.24
N SER A 417 1.68 4.22 11.34
CA SER A 417 0.86 3.03 11.06
C SER A 417 1.55 1.97 10.18
N ASP A 418 2.78 2.24 9.72
CA ASP A 418 3.55 1.31 8.88
C ASP A 418 4.10 0.13 9.68
N ARG A 419 3.33 -0.96 9.70
CA ARG A 419 3.68 -2.20 10.39
C ARG A 419 4.96 -2.85 9.84
N TYR A 420 5.18 -2.84 8.53
CA TYR A 420 6.36 -3.50 7.94
C TYR A 420 7.65 -2.77 8.31
N ALA A 421 7.62 -1.44 8.38
CA ALA A 421 8.77 -0.67 8.84
C ALA A 421 9.08 -0.97 10.32
N TRP A 422 8.06 -1.10 11.19
CA TRP A 422 8.25 -1.49 12.58
C TRP A 422 8.80 -2.90 12.75
N GLN A 423 8.26 -3.88 12.01
CA GLN A 423 8.75 -5.25 12.01
C GLN A 423 10.20 -5.32 11.52
N SER A 424 10.53 -4.60 10.45
CA SER A 424 11.91 -4.54 9.92
C SER A 424 12.86 -3.87 10.92
N LEU A 425 12.42 -2.82 11.64
CA LEU A 425 13.20 -2.19 12.70
C LEU A 425 13.44 -3.13 13.88
N GLN A 426 12.41 -3.89 14.27
CA GLN A 426 12.54 -4.93 15.29
C GLN A 426 13.62 -5.94 14.87
N LEU A 427 13.52 -6.53 13.68
CA LEU A 427 14.48 -7.53 13.17
C LEU A 427 15.90 -6.98 13.09
N ALA A 428 16.07 -5.75 12.60
CA ALA A 428 17.37 -5.09 12.57
C ALA A 428 17.96 -4.89 13.98
N ASN A 429 17.14 -4.57 14.99
CA ASN A 429 17.60 -4.43 16.37
C ASN A 429 17.90 -5.78 17.03
N GLU A 430 17.11 -6.82 16.76
CA GLU A 430 17.41 -8.18 17.23
C GLU A 430 18.73 -8.69 16.63
N LYS A 431 18.95 -8.44 15.34
CA LYS A 431 20.22 -8.76 14.66
C LYS A 431 21.39 -7.98 15.27
N LEU A 432 21.22 -6.67 15.49
CA LEU A 432 22.24 -5.83 16.11
C LEU A 432 22.60 -6.33 17.52
N ALA A 433 21.59 -6.68 18.32
CA ALA A 433 21.79 -7.18 19.68
C ALA A 433 22.62 -8.48 19.72
N LYS A 434 22.41 -9.36 18.72
CA LYS A 434 23.13 -10.64 18.60
C LYS A 434 24.54 -10.52 18.04
N THR A 435 24.80 -9.51 17.21
CA THR A 435 26.04 -9.42 16.41
C THR A 435 27.03 -8.37 16.93
N THR A 436 26.58 -7.40 17.73
CA THR A 436 27.47 -6.38 18.29
C THR A 436 28.38 -6.95 19.39
N THR A 437 29.62 -6.51 19.41
CA THR A 437 30.59 -6.81 20.48
C THR A 437 30.45 -5.87 21.68
N THR A 438 29.64 -4.81 21.57
CA THR A 438 29.51 -3.80 22.63
C THR A 438 28.28 -4.12 23.51
N PRO A 439 28.45 -4.50 24.79
CA PRO A 439 27.33 -4.88 25.66
C PRO A 439 26.30 -3.75 25.82
N LYS A 440 26.75 -2.49 25.81
CA LYS A 440 25.87 -1.32 25.82
C LYS A 440 24.96 -1.26 24.61
N LEU A 441 25.51 -1.47 23.42
CA LEU A 441 24.74 -1.43 22.20
C LEU A 441 23.78 -2.63 22.14
N ALA A 442 24.22 -3.80 22.61
CA ALA A 442 23.37 -4.99 22.68
C ALA A 442 22.14 -4.76 23.55
N ASN A 443 22.31 -4.21 24.77
CA ASN A 443 21.21 -3.93 25.68
C ASN A 443 20.22 -2.90 25.09
N ILE A 444 20.73 -1.81 24.51
CA ILE A 444 19.89 -0.78 23.89
C ILE A 444 19.12 -1.35 22.70
N ALA A 445 19.77 -2.18 21.88
CA ALA A 445 19.14 -2.83 20.74
C ALA A 445 18.03 -3.80 21.19
N THR A 446 18.26 -4.61 22.24
CA THR A 446 17.22 -5.48 22.82
C THR A 446 16.01 -4.68 23.32
N ILE A 447 16.22 -3.57 24.03
CA ILE A 447 15.14 -2.69 24.49
C ILE A 447 14.36 -2.11 23.29
N ASN A 448 15.07 -1.63 22.27
CA ASN A 448 14.43 -1.08 21.08
C ASN A 448 13.68 -2.13 20.27
N ALA A 449 14.16 -3.37 20.18
CA ALA A 449 13.44 -4.46 19.55
C ALA A 449 12.07 -4.69 20.22
N LEU A 450 12.01 -4.68 21.55
CA LEU A 450 10.75 -4.79 22.30
C LEU A 450 9.81 -3.59 22.07
N ARG A 451 10.37 -2.37 22.02
CA ARG A 451 9.60 -1.15 21.71
C ARG A 451 9.01 -1.20 20.31
N TYR A 452 9.80 -1.57 19.31
CA TYR A 452 9.34 -1.66 17.91
C TYR A 452 8.34 -2.81 17.70
N ARG A 453 8.52 -3.93 18.40
CA ARG A 453 7.51 -5.01 18.48
C ARG A 453 6.19 -4.50 19.05
N SER A 454 6.23 -3.66 20.09
CA SER A 454 5.03 -3.06 20.67
C SER A 454 4.30 -2.15 19.67
N HIS A 455 5.01 -1.36 18.86
CA HIS A 455 4.39 -0.55 17.81
C HIS A 455 3.67 -1.40 16.75
N ASP A 456 4.29 -2.49 16.26
CA ASP A 456 3.57 -3.42 15.37
C ASP A 456 2.33 -4.03 16.06
N GLN A 457 2.46 -4.47 17.31
CA GLN A 457 1.36 -5.07 18.07
C GLN A 457 0.21 -4.07 18.28
N LEU A 458 0.51 -2.80 18.57
CA LEU A 458 -0.47 -1.72 18.64
C LEU A 458 -1.22 -1.58 17.32
N TRP A 459 -0.51 -1.47 16.20
CA TRP A 459 -1.10 -1.33 14.87
C TRP A 459 -1.77 -2.61 14.34
N SER A 460 -1.59 -3.72 15.04
CA SER A 460 -2.30 -4.99 14.85
C SER A 460 -3.50 -5.18 15.79
N GLY A 461 -3.88 -4.16 16.58
CA GLY A 461 -4.96 -4.25 17.56
C GLY A 461 -4.69 -5.22 18.73
N ARG A 462 -3.42 -5.58 18.98
CA ARG A 462 -2.97 -6.46 20.07
C ARG A 462 -2.46 -5.65 21.25
N TYR A 463 -3.35 -4.87 21.87
CA TYR A 463 -3.01 -3.90 22.93
C TYR A 463 -2.30 -4.53 24.14
N ASP A 464 -2.80 -5.66 24.65
CA ASP A 464 -2.19 -6.33 25.82
C ASP A 464 -0.78 -6.86 25.52
N ALA A 465 -0.58 -7.38 24.30
CA ALA A 465 0.75 -7.81 23.85
C ALA A 465 1.69 -6.61 23.72
N ALA A 466 1.21 -5.48 23.19
CA ALA A 466 1.97 -4.24 23.09
C ALA A 466 2.39 -3.71 24.48
N LEU A 467 1.49 -3.72 25.46
CA LEU A 467 1.78 -3.34 26.84
C LEU A 467 2.76 -4.31 27.51
N THR A 468 2.65 -5.60 27.24
CA THR A 468 3.59 -6.62 27.73
C THR A 468 5.00 -6.37 27.20
N SER A 469 5.15 -6.14 25.90
CA SER A 469 6.43 -5.82 25.28
C SER A 469 7.06 -4.55 25.88
N LEU A 470 6.27 -3.51 26.11
CA LEU A 470 6.75 -2.26 26.74
C LEU A 470 7.10 -2.44 28.22
N THR A 471 6.38 -3.31 28.93
CA THR A 471 6.68 -3.62 30.33
C THR A 471 8.02 -4.35 30.44
N GLN A 472 8.28 -5.32 29.56
CA GLN A 472 9.59 -5.97 29.44
C GLN A 472 10.69 -4.97 29.06
N ALA A 473 10.44 -4.09 28.09
CA ALA A 473 11.38 -3.04 27.69
C ALA A 473 11.70 -2.10 28.87
N LYS A 474 10.68 -1.73 29.65
CA LYS A 474 10.83 -0.90 30.84
C LYS A 474 11.68 -1.58 31.91
N GLN A 475 11.44 -2.86 32.21
CA GLN A 475 12.24 -3.62 33.18
C GLN A 475 13.72 -3.66 32.79
N LEU A 476 14.02 -3.91 31.51
CA LEU A 476 15.39 -3.87 31.00
C LEU A 476 16.01 -2.48 31.10
N ALA A 477 15.25 -1.43 30.78
CA ALA A 477 15.72 -0.05 30.87
C ALA A 477 15.93 0.44 32.31
N ASP A 478 15.10 0.00 33.26
CA ASP A 478 15.27 0.27 34.69
C ASP A 478 16.57 -0.40 35.21
N ASN A 479 16.85 -1.64 34.80
CA ASN A 479 18.09 -2.33 35.15
C ASN A 479 19.35 -1.60 34.66
N LEU A 480 19.27 -0.93 33.50
CA LEU A 480 20.39 -0.12 32.98
C LEU A 480 20.73 1.08 33.87
N GLN A 481 19.79 1.63 34.66
CA GLN A 481 20.06 2.75 35.57
C GLN A 481 21.11 2.40 36.64
N ASN A 482 21.20 1.12 37.00
CA ASN A 482 22.10 0.63 38.05
C ASN A 482 23.46 0.16 37.50
N THR A 483 23.76 0.48 36.23
CA THR A 483 25.01 0.08 35.56
C THR A 483 25.81 1.30 35.13
N ALA A 484 27.03 1.09 34.64
CA ALA A 484 27.83 2.12 33.96
C ALA A 484 27.13 2.77 32.73
N GLN A 485 25.96 2.27 32.34
CA GLN A 485 25.16 2.74 31.20
C GLN A 485 23.98 3.63 31.61
N ALA A 486 23.92 4.08 32.87
CA ALA A 486 22.82 4.87 33.43
C ALA A 486 22.42 6.11 32.59
N GLY A 487 23.39 6.76 31.93
CA GLY A 487 23.14 7.92 31.07
C GLY A 487 22.23 7.64 29.86
N SER A 488 22.17 6.39 29.38
CA SER A 488 21.30 5.99 28.27
C SER A 488 19.90 5.53 28.74
N ALA A 489 19.72 5.25 30.03
CA ALA A 489 18.47 4.70 30.57
C ALA A 489 17.34 5.73 30.66
N ARG A 490 17.65 6.97 31.07
CA ARG A 490 16.64 8.05 31.22
C ARG A 490 15.83 8.33 29.95
N PRO A 491 16.44 8.60 28.77
CA PRO A 491 15.66 8.86 27.55
C PRO A 491 14.87 7.64 27.08
N LEU A 492 15.40 6.42 27.26
CA LEU A 492 14.68 5.19 26.93
C LEU A 492 13.41 5.04 27.78
N LEU A 493 13.52 5.24 29.09
CA LEU A 493 12.36 5.16 29.99
C LEU A 493 11.33 6.24 29.72
N ALA A 494 11.73 7.45 29.36
CA ALA A 494 10.81 8.51 28.95
C ALA A 494 10.01 8.10 27.71
N ASN A 495 10.69 7.55 26.69
CA ASN A 495 10.03 7.05 25.48
C ASN A 495 9.08 5.90 25.80
N ILE A 496 9.51 4.90 26.57
CA ILE A 496 8.68 3.74 26.93
C ILE A 496 7.43 4.17 27.70
N LYS A 497 7.55 5.13 28.64
CA LYS A 497 6.39 5.68 29.38
C LYS A 497 5.40 6.37 28.44
N ALA A 498 5.89 7.15 27.48
CA ALA A 498 5.04 7.78 26.46
C ALA A 498 4.36 6.74 25.57
N GLU A 499 5.09 5.71 25.15
CA GLU A 499 4.55 4.59 24.35
C GLU A 499 3.47 3.82 25.12
N ILE A 500 3.66 3.53 26.41
CA ILE A 500 2.65 2.89 27.26
C ILE A 500 1.38 3.75 27.34
N LYS A 501 1.53 5.06 27.53
CA LYS A 501 0.40 5.99 27.53
C LYS A 501 -0.36 5.95 26.20
N ASN A 502 0.36 5.97 25.08
CA ASN A 502 -0.25 5.93 23.75
C ASN A 502 -1.01 4.63 23.51
N VAL A 503 -0.46 3.48 23.91
CA VAL A 503 -1.15 2.19 23.78
C VAL A 503 -2.45 2.16 24.60
N LYS A 504 -2.41 2.65 25.86
CA LYS A 504 -3.61 2.75 26.70
C LYS A 504 -4.66 3.67 26.10
N THR A 505 -4.26 4.87 25.67
CA THR A 505 -5.18 5.80 25.00
C THR A 505 -5.81 5.20 23.74
N ALA A 506 -5.06 4.41 22.96
CA ALA A 506 -5.60 3.73 21.80
C ALA A 506 -6.53 2.55 22.16
N GLN A 507 -6.27 1.87 23.28
CA GLN A 507 -7.10 0.79 23.82
C GLN A 507 -8.42 1.32 24.40
N ASP A 508 -8.38 2.47 25.07
CA ASP A 508 -9.54 3.11 25.71
C ASP A 508 -10.43 3.88 24.72
N PHE A 509 -9.99 4.04 23.47
CA PHE A 509 -10.76 4.74 22.44
C PHE A 509 -11.89 3.84 21.92
N GLU A 510 -13.12 4.21 22.25
CA GLU A 510 -14.35 3.66 21.66
C GLU A 510 -14.93 4.68 20.67
N PRO A 511 -15.25 4.25 19.43
CA PRO A 511 -15.57 5.13 18.33
C PRO A 511 -16.99 5.73 18.36
#